data_AF-A0A1F0VV62-F1
#
_entry.id   AF-A0A1F0VV62-F1
#
_cell.length_a   1.000
_cell.length_b   1.000
_cell.length_c   1.000
_cell.angle_alpha   90.00
_cell.angle_beta   90.00
_cell.angle_gamma   90.00
#
_symmetry.space_group_name_H-M   'P 1'
#
loop_
_entity.id
_entity.type
_entity.pdbx_description
1 polymer ?
#
loop_
_entity_poly.entity_id
_entity_poly.type
_entity_poly.pdbx_seq_one_letter_code
_entity_poly.pdbx_strand_id
1 'polypeptide(L)'
;MKNHASHGPECDQRLLAQVRESFGRVVYSHKIHEKQADISFSRYQWQQGILIALSAVSSGTFLTLVFGLFGNSTLTSIVTSFCALLVSWMSLGAKTFKFDETSAAHRDVASNLWDVRESYISLIADMMSGQIADIDARKRRDELQSLARDVYSAAPRTSGKAFVRAQDGLKNNEEMTFTTREIDLFLPEALRLGGEEGQL
;
A
#
# COMPACT_ATOMS: atom_id res chain seq x y z
N MET A 1 16.64 40.80 36.21
CA MET A 1 15.31 40.16 36.34
C MET A 1 14.55 40.38 35.05
N LYS A 2 14.45 39.34 34.20
CA LYS A 2 13.46 39.27 33.11
C LYS A 2 12.59 38.08 33.44
N ASN A 3 11.33 38.35 33.75
CA ASN A 3 10.34 37.38 34.19
C ASN A 3 9.74 36.62 32.99
N HIS A 4 9.75 35.30 33.13
CA HIS A 4 8.75 34.29 32.71
C HIS A 4 7.96 34.49 31.41
N ALA A 5 8.26 33.65 30.41
CA ALA A 5 7.23 33.01 29.59
C ALA A 5 7.01 31.59 30.15
N SER A 6 5.79 31.34 30.59
CA SER A 6 5.30 30.05 31.09
C SER A 6 5.24 29.06 29.92
N HIS A 7 6.24 28.18 29.78
CA HIS A 7 6.08 26.99 28.96
C HIS A 7 5.01 26.10 29.62
N GLY A 8 3.93 25.80 28.89
CA GLY A 8 3.03 24.70 29.26
C GLY A 8 3.81 23.39 29.45
N PRO A 9 3.21 22.32 30.00
CA PRO A 9 3.93 21.10 30.33
C PRO A 9 4.78 20.68 29.13
N GLU A 10 6.10 20.74 29.28
CA GLU A 10 7.02 20.45 28.18
C GLU A 10 6.81 18.99 27.80
N CYS A 11 6.09 18.76 26.70
CA CYS A 11 5.93 17.44 26.11
C CYS A 11 7.32 16.83 25.92
N ASP A 12 7.52 15.58 26.38
CA ASP A 12 8.78 14.88 26.18
C ASP A 12 9.13 14.82 24.69
N GLN A 13 10.08 15.67 24.27
CA GLN A 13 10.48 15.80 22.87
C GLN A 13 10.98 14.48 22.29
N ARG A 14 11.56 13.59 23.12
CA ARG A 14 12.01 12.26 22.67
C ARG A 14 10.82 11.34 22.42
N LEU A 15 9.80 11.41 23.27
CA LEU A 15 8.56 10.67 23.07
C LEU A 15 7.84 11.14 21.80
N LEU A 16 7.75 12.47 21.60
CA LEU A 16 7.14 13.04 20.41
C LEU A 16 7.89 12.63 19.13
N ALA A 17 9.23 12.68 19.14
CA ALA A 17 10.03 12.23 18.02
C ALA A 17 9.77 10.75 17.67
N GLN A 18 9.70 9.89 18.68
CA GLN A 18 9.41 8.46 18.49
C GLN A 18 8.01 8.21 17.92
N VAL A 19 7.00 8.94 18.40
CA VAL A 19 5.62 8.86 17.90
C VAL A 19 5.56 9.31 16.43
N ARG A 20 6.25 10.40 16.09
CA ARG A 20 6.35 10.94 14.72
C ARG A 20 7.05 9.98 13.76
N GLU A 21 8.14 9.33 14.19
CA GLU A 21 8.81 8.31 13.40
C GLU A 21 7.92 7.08 13.17
N SER A 22 7.23 6.62 14.22
CA SER A 22 6.27 5.50 14.12
C SER A 22 5.12 5.83 13.17
N PHE A 23 4.61 7.07 13.21
CA PHE A 23 3.64 7.59 12.25
C PHE A 23 4.18 7.55 10.81
N GLY A 24 5.39 8.06 10.56
CA GLY A 24 6.02 8.03 9.23
C GLY A 24 6.08 6.61 8.65
N ARG A 25 6.46 5.62 9.46
CA ARG A 25 6.49 4.19 9.07
C ARG A 25 5.12 3.64 8.68
N VAL A 26 4.05 4.04 9.38
CA VAL A 26 2.68 3.63 9.07
C VAL A 26 2.19 4.29 7.78
N VAL A 27 2.45 5.59 7.58
CA VAL A 27 2.10 6.31 6.34
C VAL A 27 2.74 5.64 5.13
N TYR A 28 4.03 5.32 5.24
CA TYR A 28 4.77 4.68 4.17
C TYR A 28 4.22 3.29 3.83
N SER A 29 4.01 2.46 4.86
CA SER A 29 3.44 1.11 4.69
C SER A 29 2.03 1.16 4.09
N HIS A 30 1.21 2.12 4.52
CA HIS A 30 -0.13 2.33 3.97
C HIS A 30 -0.04 2.60 2.45
N LYS A 31 0.81 3.53 2.02
CA LYS A 31 1.00 3.84 0.58
C LYS A 31 1.54 2.67 -0.22
N ILE A 32 2.43 1.86 0.35
CA ILE A 32 2.90 0.64 -0.32
C ILE A 32 1.72 -0.30 -0.58
N HIS A 33 0.89 -0.54 0.41
CA HIS A 33 -0.23 -1.47 0.28
C HIS A 33 -1.32 -0.97 -0.68
N GLU A 34 -1.62 0.34 -0.71
CA GLU A 34 -2.48 0.93 -1.76
C GLU A 34 -1.91 0.66 -3.15
N LYS A 35 -0.61 0.93 -3.37
CA LYS A 35 0.02 0.71 -4.69
C LYS A 35 0.08 -0.76 -5.08
N GLN A 36 0.30 -1.67 -4.14
CA GLN A 36 0.27 -3.11 -4.41
C GLN A 36 -1.14 -3.61 -4.75
N ALA A 37 -2.17 -3.04 -4.12
CA ALA A 37 -3.56 -3.31 -4.48
C ALA A 37 -3.84 -2.86 -5.93
N ASP A 38 -3.47 -1.63 -6.28
CA ASP A 38 -3.66 -1.09 -7.64
C ASP A 38 -2.95 -1.94 -8.71
N ILE A 39 -1.69 -2.33 -8.47
CA ILE A 39 -0.91 -3.16 -9.40
C ILE A 39 -1.57 -4.54 -9.56
N SER A 40 -1.99 -5.17 -8.46
CA SER A 40 -2.63 -6.48 -8.50
C SER A 40 -3.98 -6.43 -9.23
N PHE A 41 -4.77 -5.38 -8.97
CA PHE A 41 -6.04 -5.14 -9.64
C PHE A 41 -5.88 -4.90 -11.15
N SER A 42 -4.90 -4.08 -11.56
CA SER A 42 -4.62 -3.84 -12.97
C SER A 42 -4.20 -5.12 -13.70
N ARG A 43 -3.36 -5.96 -13.07
CA ARG A 43 -2.98 -7.27 -13.61
C ARG A 43 -4.18 -8.20 -13.76
N TYR A 44 -5.06 -8.21 -12.76
CA TYR A 44 -6.30 -8.98 -12.82
C TYR A 44 -7.19 -8.53 -14.00
N GLN A 45 -7.42 -7.22 -14.16
CA GLN A 45 -8.21 -6.69 -15.28
C GLN A 45 -7.61 -7.05 -16.64
N TRP A 46 -6.29 -6.95 -16.79
CA TRP A 46 -5.60 -7.31 -18.03
C TRP A 46 -5.75 -8.81 -18.34
N GLN A 47 -5.59 -9.68 -17.34
CA GLN A 47 -5.80 -11.12 -17.50
C GLN A 47 -7.24 -11.46 -17.90
N GLN A 48 -8.23 -10.85 -17.25
CA GLN A 48 -9.64 -11.06 -17.59
C GLN A 48 -9.96 -10.56 -19.00
N GLY A 49 -9.44 -9.41 -19.41
CA GLY A 49 -9.63 -8.88 -20.76
C GLY A 49 -9.11 -9.83 -21.84
N ILE A 50 -7.91 -10.40 -21.65
CA ILE A 50 -7.34 -11.39 -22.57
C ILE A 50 -8.17 -12.67 -22.58
N LEU A 51 -8.57 -13.15 -21.41
CA LEU A 51 -9.35 -14.39 -21.32
C LEU A 51 -10.70 -14.25 -22.01
N ILE A 52 -11.39 -13.12 -21.87
CA ILE A 52 -12.63 -12.81 -22.59
C ILE A 52 -12.39 -12.79 -24.10
N ALA A 53 -11.35 -12.09 -24.57
CA ALA A 53 -11.02 -12.00 -25.99
C ALA A 53 -10.70 -13.39 -26.59
N LEU A 54 -9.85 -14.18 -25.94
CA LEU A 54 -9.51 -15.54 -26.38
C LEU A 54 -10.73 -16.47 -26.31
N SER A 55 -11.59 -16.31 -25.30
CA SER A 55 -12.81 -17.12 -25.18
C SER A 55 -13.79 -16.83 -26.33
N ALA A 56 -13.96 -15.55 -26.68
CA ALA A 56 -14.77 -15.14 -27.82
C ALA A 56 -14.22 -15.69 -29.15
N VAL A 57 -12.90 -15.68 -29.34
CA VAL A 57 -12.26 -16.27 -30.53
C VAL A 57 -12.38 -17.80 -30.53
N SER A 58 -12.22 -18.46 -29.39
CA SER A 58 -12.36 -19.92 -29.25
C SER A 58 -13.80 -20.41 -29.41
N SER A 59 -14.78 -19.51 -29.28
CA SER A 59 -16.18 -19.82 -29.54
C SER A 59 -16.35 -19.96 -31.05
N GLY A 60 -16.29 -21.20 -31.54
CA GLY A 60 -16.21 -21.53 -32.97
C GLY A 60 -17.20 -20.80 -33.87
N THR A 61 -18.33 -20.32 -33.34
CA THR A 61 -19.32 -19.45 -34.00
C THR A 61 -18.75 -18.13 -34.54
N PHE A 62 -17.85 -17.45 -33.81
CA PHE A 62 -17.27 -16.18 -34.26
C PHE A 62 -16.31 -16.41 -35.43
N LEU A 63 -15.42 -17.39 -35.29
CA LEU A 63 -14.46 -17.73 -36.34
C LEU A 63 -15.15 -18.34 -37.58
N THR A 64 -16.22 -19.12 -37.43
CA THR A 64 -16.98 -19.63 -38.59
C THR A 64 -17.70 -18.51 -39.34
N LEU A 65 -18.20 -17.47 -38.66
CA LEU A 65 -18.78 -16.30 -39.33
C LEU A 65 -17.74 -15.47 -40.07
N VAL A 66 -16.56 -15.23 -39.46
CA VAL A 66 -15.51 -14.38 -40.06
C VAL A 66 -14.72 -15.13 -41.13
N PHE A 67 -14.29 -16.37 -40.86
CA PHE A 67 -13.44 -17.16 -41.77
C PHE A 67 -14.21 -18.12 -42.67
N GLY A 68 -15.48 -18.41 -42.39
CA GLY A 68 -16.36 -19.10 -43.34
C GLY A 68 -16.54 -18.34 -44.65
N LEU A 69 -16.39 -17.02 -44.63
CA LEU A 69 -16.32 -16.15 -45.82
C LEU A 69 -15.04 -16.31 -46.64
N PHE A 70 -13.93 -16.75 -46.02
CA PHE A 70 -12.61 -16.90 -46.66
C PHE A 70 -12.28 -18.35 -47.05
N GLY A 71 -13.16 -19.31 -46.75
CA GLY A 71 -13.13 -20.67 -47.32
C GLY A 71 -12.04 -21.63 -46.82
N ASN A 72 -11.29 -21.31 -45.75
CA ASN A 72 -10.22 -22.17 -45.24
C ASN A 72 -10.53 -22.76 -43.84
N SER A 73 -11.30 -23.85 -43.81
CA SER A 73 -11.77 -24.51 -42.59
C SER A 73 -10.65 -25.11 -41.73
N THR A 74 -9.54 -25.54 -42.33
CA THR A 74 -8.38 -26.10 -41.62
C THR A 74 -7.67 -25.04 -40.78
N LEU A 75 -7.46 -23.84 -41.34
CA LEU A 75 -6.87 -22.72 -40.60
C LEU A 75 -7.76 -22.28 -39.45
N THR A 76 -9.08 -22.22 -39.65
CA THR A 76 -10.03 -21.92 -38.58
C THR A 76 -9.93 -22.92 -37.42
N SER A 77 -9.83 -24.22 -37.72
CA SER A 77 -9.74 -25.25 -36.69
C SER A 77 -8.45 -25.15 -35.88
N ILE A 78 -7.30 -24.94 -36.54
CA ILE A 78 -6.00 -24.78 -35.86
C ILE A 78 -6.00 -23.55 -34.92
N VAL A 79 -6.50 -22.41 -35.40
CA VAL A 79 -6.58 -21.17 -34.60
C VAL A 79 -7.53 -21.37 -33.42
N THR A 80 -8.70 -21.94 -33.64
CA THR A 80 -9.69 -22.19 -32.57
C THR A 80 -9.10 -23.10 -31.48
N SER A 81 -8.45 -24.21 -31.86
CA SER A 81 -7.86 -25.16 -30.92
C SER A 81 -6.71 -24.54 -30.14
N PHE A 82 -5.84 -23.75 -30.78
CA PHE A 82 -4.75 -23.05 -30.10
C PHE A 82 -5.29 -22.00 -29.10
N CYS A 83 -6.29 -21.21 -29.50
CA CYS A 83 -6.95 -20.27 -28.60
C CYS A 83 -7.59 -20.99 -27.41
N ALA A 84 -8.28 -22.11 -27.64
CA ALA A 84 -8.89 -22.90 -26.56
C ALA A 84 -7.84 -23.43 -25.57
N LEU A 85 -6.69 -23.92 -26.05
CA LEU A 85 -5.58 -24.33 -25.19
C LEU A 85 -5.04 -23.17 -24.34
N LEU A 86 -4.90 -21.97 -24.93
CA LEU A 86 -4.48 -20.79 -24.19
C LEU A 86 -5.52 -20.36 -23.15
N VAL A 87 -6.82 -20.43 -23.45
CA VAL A 87 -7.89 -20.18 -22.46
C VAL A 87 -7.80 -21.18 -21.30
N SER A 88 -7.64 -22.47 -21.60
CA SER A 88 -7.49 -23.51 -20.56
C SER A 88 -6.25 -23.27 -19.69
N TRP A 89 -5.11 -22.91 -20.30
CA TRP A 89 -3.91 -22.58 -19.55
C TRP A 89 -4.08 -21.34 -18.67
N MET A 90 -4.63 -20.25 -19.23
CA MET A 90 -4.84 -18.99 -18.50
C MET A 90 -5.87 -19.13 -17.37
N SER A 91 -6.96 -19.87 -17.59
CA SER A 91 -7.96 -20.14 -16.56
C SER A 91 -7.40 -20.97 -15.40
N LEU A 92 -6.53 -21.94 -15.69
CA LEU A 92 -5.81 -22.69 -14.67
C LEU A 92 -4.84 -21.78 -13.91
N GLY A 93 -4.10 -20.92 -14.63
CA GLY A 93 -3.22 -19.92 -14.05
C GLY A 93 -3.97 -18.91 -13.15
N ALA A 94 -5.16 -18.45 -13.54
CA ALA A 94 -5.98 -17.54 -12.74
C ALA A 94 -6.49 -18.19 -11.45
N LYS A 95 -6.78 -19.51 -11.46
CA LYS A 95 -7.09 -20.26 -10.24
C LYS A 95 -5.89 -20.39 -9.30
N THR A 96 -4.68 -20.50 -9.86
CA THR A 96 -3.44 -20.61 -9.07
C THR A 96 -3.00 -19.25 -8.53
N PHE A 97 -3.05 -18.22 -9.35
CA PHE A 97 -2.64 -16.86 -9.02
C PHE A 97 -3.90 -16.02 -8.76
N LYS A 98 -4.37 -16.06 -7.52
CA LYS A 98 -5.57 -15.36 -7.07
C LYS A 98 -5.30 -13.86 -6.87
N PHE A 99 -5.14 -13.14 -7.98
CA PHE A 99 -4.81 -11.71 -7.97
C PHE A 99 -5.93 -10.84 -7.39
N ASP A 100 -7.18 -11.28 -7.46
CA ASP A 100 -8.33 -10.64 -6.82
C ASP A 100 -8.25 -10.70 -5.29
N GLU A 101 -8.02 -11.89 -4.73
CA GLU A 101 -7.83 -12.12 -3.29
C GLU A 101 -6.60 -11.35 -2.79
N THR A 102 -5.51 -11.36 -3.57
CA THR A 102 -4.29 -10.62 -3.23
C THR A 102 -4.54 -9.10 -3.22
N SER A 103 -5.27 -8.60 -4.22
CA SER A 103 -5.66 -7.18 -4.28
C SER A 103 -6.56 -6.78 -3.12
N ALA A 104 -7.54 -7.62 -2.79
CA ALA A 104 -8.46 -7.38 -1.68
C ALA A 104 -7.73 -7.38 -0.33
N ALA A 105 -6.81 -8.35 -0.12
CA ALA A 105 -5.99 -8.42 1.09
C ALA A 105 -5.08 -7.19 1.25
N HIS A 106 -4.45 -6.71 0.18
CA HIS A 106 -3.68 -5.46 0.25
C HIS A 106 -4.56 -4.23 0.53
N ARG A 107 -5.79 -4.18 -0.01
CA ARG A 107 -6.73 -3.08 0.25
C ARG A 107 -7.23 -3.09 1.70
N ASP A 108 -7.47 -4.26 2.27
CA ASP A 108 -7.86 -4.42 3.67
C ASP A 108 -6.74 -3.96 4.62
N VAL A 109 -5.50 -4.39 4.37
CA VAL A 109 -4.32 -3.92 5.11
C VAL A 109 -4.17 -2.40 4.99
N ALA A 110 -4.35 -1.83 3.80
CA ALA A 110 -4.28 -0.38 3.60
C ALA A 110 -5.34 0.36 4.45
N SER A 111 -6.58 -0.13 4.46
CA SER A 111 -7.66 0.44 5.28
C SER A 111 -7.31 0.41 6.78
N ASN A 112 -6.85 -0.73 7.29
CA ASN A 112 -6.49 -0.86 8.70
C ASN A 112 -5.28 0.03 9.09
N LEU A 113 -4.30 0.18 8.18
CA LEU A 113 -3.19 1.11 8.40
C LEU A 113 -3.62 2.57 8.35
N TRP A 114 -4.66 2.92 7.59
CA TRP A 114 -5.22 4.26 7.58
C TRP A 114 -5.80 4.64 8.95
N ASP A 115 -6.55 3.75 9.60
CA ASP A 115 -7.09 4.01 10.95
C ASP A 115 -5.99 4.24 11.99
N VAL A 116 -4.92 3.43 11.91
CA VAL A 116 -3.74 3.58 12.77
C VAL A 116 -3.03 4.92 12.48
N ARG A 117 -2.90 5.29 11.20
CA ARG A 117 -2.31 6.57 10.77
C ARG A 117 -3.07 7.75 11.35
N GLU A 118 -4.40 7.79 11.21
CA GLU A 118 -5.21 8.89 11.74
C GLU A 118 -5.11 8.97 13.26
N SER A 119 -5.09 7.83 13.94
CA SER A 119 -4.90 7.79 15.40
C SER A 119 -3.54 8.33 15.86
N TYR A 120 -2.49 8.14 15.06
CA TYR A 120 -1.18 8.75 15.32
C TYR A 120 -1.20 10.27 15.13
N ILE A 121 -1.93 10.80 14.14
CA ILE A 121 -2.08 12.25 13.95
C ILE A 121 -2.73 12.88 15.18
N SER A 122 -3.81 12.26 15.66
CA SER A 122 -4.49 12.71 16.89
C SER A 122 -3.54 12.68 18.10
N LEU A 123 -2.78 11.60 18.28
CA LEU A 123 -1.80 11.52 19.38
C LEU A 123 -0.72 12.61 19.28
N ILE A 124 -0.21 12.89 18.08
CA ILE A 124 0.76 13.98 17.86
C ILE A 124 0.13 15.34 18.24
N ALA A 125 -1.12 15.59 17.85
CA ALA A 125 -1.82 16.82 18.19
C ALA A 125 -2.06 16.96 19.71
N ASP A 126 -2.47 15.89 20.38
CA ASP A 126 -2.69 15.87 21.83
C ASP A 126 -1.38 16.13 22.61
N MET A 127 -0.29 15.54 22.13
CA MET A 127 1.05 15.75 22.70
C MET A 127 1.55 17.18 22.49
N MET A 128 1.44 17.72 21.28
CA MET A 128 1.88 19.09 20.96
C MET A 128 1.03 20.17 21.65
N SER A 129 -0.24 19.89 21.93
CA SER A 129 -1.13 20.79 22.68
C SER A 129 -1.00 20.69 24.20
N GLY A 130 -0.17 19.76 24.70
CA GLY A 130 0.03 19.52 26.13
C GLY A 130 -1.21 19.01 26.87
N GLN A 131 -2.20 18.47 26.14
CA GLN A 131 -3.47 17.97 26.70
C GLN A 131 -3.36 16.53 27.23
N ILE A 132 -2.29 15.82 26.89
CA ILE A 132 -2.03 14.46 27.33
C ILE A 132 -0.79 14.39 28.21
N ALA A 133 -0.87 13.66 29.32
CA ALA A 133 0.29 13.38 30.15
C ALA A 133 1.21 12.36 29.47
N ASP A 134 2.53 12.48 29.67
CA ASP A 134 3.52 11.60 29.03
C ASP A 134 3.27 10.11 29.30
N ILE A 135 2.74 9.76 30.48
CA ILE A 135 2.42 8.37 30.83
C ILE A 135 1.30 7.80 29.94
N ASP A 136 0.26 8.59 29.69
CA ASP A 136 -0.86 8.22 28.84
C ASP A 136 -0.46 8.21 27.37
N ALA A 137 0.38 9.18 26.96
CA ALA A 137 0.95 9.21 25.61
C ALA A 137 1.81 7.97 25.31
N ARG A 138 2.64 7.51 26.26
CA ARG A 138 3.41 6.26 26.13
C ARG A 138 2.50 5.05 25.97
N LYS A 139 1.47 4.95 26.81
CA LYS A 139 0.48 3.86 26.72
C LYS A 139 -0.20 3.87 25.36
N ARG A 140 -0.67 5.03 24.91
CA ARG A 140 -1.34 5.16 23.61
C ARG A 140 -0.41 4.83 22.44
N ARG A 141 0.85 5.27 22.49
CA ARG A 141 1.88 4.87 21.52
C ARG A 141 2.02 3.34 21.47
N ASP A 142 2.12 2.68 22.62
CA ASP A 142 2.32 1.22 22.68
C ASP A 142 1.11 0.45 22.13
N GLU A 143 -0.11 0.92 22.41
CA GLU A 143 -1.34 0.41 21.80
C GLU A 143 -1.32 0.54 20.27
N LEU A 144 -0.98 1.72 19.75
CA LEU A 144 -0.90 1.96 18.31
C LEU A 144 0.19 1.13 17.63
N GLN A 145 1.33 0.91 18.31
CA GLN A 145 2.38 0.03 17.81
C GLN A 145 1.94 -1.45 17.80
N SER A 146 1.15 -1.88 18.79
CA SER A 146 0.56 -3.21 18.80
C SER A 146 -0.43 -3.38 17.64
N LEU A 147 -1.34 -2.43 17.45
CA LEU A 147 -2.30 -2.46 16.34
C LEU A 147 -1.58 -2.49 14.98
N ALA A 148 -0.57 -1.65 14.80
CA ALA A 148 0.24 -1.66 13.58
C ALA A 148 0.91 -3.03 13.36
N ARG A 149 1.46 -3.64 14.41
CA ARG A 149 2.09 -4.97 14.35
C ARG A 149 1.09 -6.04 13.94
N ASP A 150 -0.11 -6.02 14.50
CA ASP A 150 -1.15 -7.01 14.18
C ASP A 150 -1.53 -6.91 12.70
N VAL A 151 -1.71 -5.69 12.19
CA VAL A 151 -1.96 -5.43 10.76
C VAL A 151 -0.80 -5.92 9.88
N TYR A 152 0.45 -5.66 10.27
CA TYR A 152 1.63 -6.16 9.54
C TYR A 152 1.74 -7.68 9.57
N SER A 153 1.35 -8.34 10.67
CA SER A 153 1.41 -9.80 10.79
C SER A 153 0.40 -10.50 9.87
N ALA A 154 -0.74 -9.85 9.63
CA ALA A 154 -1.78 -10.33 8.73
C ALA A 154 -1.51 -9.97 7.26
N ALA A 155 -0.51 -9.12 6.98
CA ALA A 155 -0.27 -8.63 5.63
C ALA A 155 0.23 -9.75 4.68
N PRO A 156 -0.30 -9.84 3.44
CA PRO A 156 0.15 -10.83 2.48
C PRO A 156 1.62 -10.58 2.10
N ARG A 157 2.39 -11.67 1.92
CA ARG A 157 3.82 -11.56 1.61
C ARG A 157 4.03 -10.92 0.25
N THR A 158 4.90 -9.90 0.23
CA THR A 158 5.35 -9.26 -1.00
C THR A 158 6.25 -10.21 -1.79
N SER A 159 6.18 -10.15 -3.13
CA SER A 159 6.88 -11.11 -4.02
C SER A 159 8.41 -11.13 -3.82
N GLY A 160 9.09 -12.20 -4.22
CA GLY A 160 10.56 -12.31 -4.09
C GLY A 160 11.37 -11.18 -4.75
N LYS A 161 10.85 -10.55 -5.81
CA LYS A 161 11.46 -9.33 -6.39
C LYS A 161 11.37 -8.12 -5.45
N ALA A 162 10.30 -8.02 -4.68
CA ALA A 162 10.14 -6.99 -3.66
C ALA A 162 11.09 -7.22 -2.48
N PHE A 163 11.36 -8.48 -2.12
CA PHE A 163 12.35 -8.81 -1.09
C PHE A 163 13.77 -8.34 -1.50
N VAL A 164 14.20 -8.61 -2.72
CA VAL A 164 15.53 -8.16 -3.22
C VAL A 164 15.61 -6.64 -3.27
N ARG A 165 14.54 -5.97 -3.72
CA ARG A 165 14.48 -4.50 -3.73
C ARG A 165 14.50 -3.89 -2.34
N ALA A 166 13.75 -4.48 -1.40
CA ALA A 166 13.76 -4.06 -0.01
C ALA A 166 15.15 -4.25 0.61
N GLN A 167 15.83 -5.37 0.34
CA GLN A 167 17.17 -5.60 0.85
C GLN A 167 18.20 -4.58 0.32
N ASP A 168 18.07 -4.17 -0.94
CA ASP A 168 18.93 -3.16 -1.56
C ASP A 168 18.69 -1.76 -0.95
N GLY A 169 17.42 -1.39 -0.82
CA GLY A 169 17.00 -0.15 -0.19
C GLY A 169 17.40 -0.02 1.29
N LEU A 170 17.31 -1.13 2.03
CA LEU A 170 17.75 -1.20 3.42
C LEU A 170 19.25 -1.02 3.61
N LYS A 171 20.07 -1.45 2.64
CA LYS A 171 21.53 -1.37 2.72
C LYS A 171 22.09 -0.06 2.17
N ASN A 172 21.45 0.50 1.15
CA ASN A 172 22.03 1.56 0.34
C ASN A 172 21.28 2.90 0.42
N ASN A 173 20.02 2.92 0.90
CA ASN A 173 19.14 4.10 0.80
C ASN A 173 18.54 4.58 2.13
N GLU A 174 19.02 4.09 3.28
CA GLU A 174 18.50 4.49 4.61
C GLU A 174 16.95 4.34 4.76
N GLU A 175 16.33 3.39 4.04
CA GLU A 175 14.86 3.24 3.92
C GLU A 175 14.11 2.91 5.25
N MET A 176 14.81 2.78 6.38
CA MET A 176 14.19 2.65 7.71
C MET A 176 14.20 3.93 8.54
N THR A 177 14.88 4.98 8.10
CA THR A 177 14.98 6.24 8.84
C THR A 177 14.27 7.34 8.07
N PHE A 178 13.30 7.97 8.72
CA PHE A 178 12.66 9.16 8.19
C PHE A 178 13.34 10.40 8.76
N THR A 179 13.70 11.34 7.90
CA THR A 179 14.10 12.68 8.35
C THR A 179 12.88 13.42 8.92
N THR A 180 13.12 14.37 9.82
CA THR A 180 12.04 15.21 10.39
C THR A 180 11.24 15.91 9.31
N ARG A 181 11.92 16.38 8.25
CA ARG A 181 11.30 17.05 7.10
C ARG A 181 10.37 16.12 6.32
N GLU A 182 10.75 14.86 6.10
CA GLU A 182 9.90 13.89 5.41
C GLU A 182 8.62 13.61 6.20
N ILE A 183 8.73 13.47 7.52
CA ILE A 183 7.55 13.28 8.39
C ILE A 183 6.65 14.51 8.35
N ASP A 184 7.24 15.72 8.37
CA ASP A 184 6.49 16.97 8.28
C ASP A 184 5.65 17.06 7.00
N LEU A 185 6.16 16.56 5.87
CA LEU A 185 5.40 16.56 4.61
C LEU A 185 4.13 15.68 4.69
N PHE A 186 4.11 14.67 5.56
CA PHE A 186 2.93 13.82 5.78
C PHE A 186 1.92 14.40 6.78
N LEU A 187 2.34 15.39 7.57
CA LEU A 187 1.53 16.03 8.59
C LEU A 187 0.84 17.31 8.05
N PRO A 188 -0.34 17.65 8.60
CA PRO A 188 -0.91 18.99 8.46
C PRO A 188 0.09 20.06 8.90
N GLU A 189 0.04 21.23 8.27
CA GLU A 189 1.00 22.32 8.49
C GLU A 189 1.13 22.71 9.97
N ALA A 190 0.01 22.73 10.70
CA ALA A 190 -0.03 23.04 12.14
C ALA A 190 0.70 22.02 13.05
N LEU A 191 1.02 20.82 12.55
CA LEU A 191 1.71 19.76 13.29
C LEU A 191 3.17 19.58 12.81
N ARG A 192 3.67 20.47 11.96
CA ARG A 192 5.05 20.43 11.46
C ARG A 192 6.02 21.08 12.44
N LEU A 193 7.23 20.53 12.54
CA LEU A 193 8.28 21.10 13.39
C LEU A 193 9.21 22.05 12.62
N GLY A 194 9.34 21.90 11.29
CA GLY A 194 10.25 22.70 10.44
C GLY A 194 9.65 23.94 9.76
N GLY A 195 8.65 24.60 10.36
CA GLY A 195 7.88 25.67 9.72
C GLY A 195 8.50 27.09 9.69
N GLU A 196 9.66 27.33 10.31
CA GLU A 196 10.22 28.69 10.45
C GLU A 196 11.30 29.10 9.42
N GLU A 197 11.72 28.22 8.51
CA GLU A 197 12.77 28.57 7.52
C GLU A 197 12.23 29.11 6.17
N GLY A 198 11.04 29.72 6.17
CA GLY A 198 10.33 30.15 4.96
C GLY A 198 9.99 31.64 4.82
N GLN A 199 10.53 32.51 5.68
CA GLN A 199 10.33 33.96 5.58
C GLN A 199 11.62 34.73 5.90
N LEU A 200 12.53 34.81 4.93
CA LEU A 200 13.53 35.87 4.81
C LEU A 200 13.67 36.27 3.34
#